data_AF-A0A842T1J2-F1
#
_entry.id   AF-A0A842T1J2-F1
#
_cell.length_a   1.000
_cell.length_b   1.000
_cell.length_c   1.000
_cell.angle_alpha   90.00
_cell.angle_beta   90.00
_cell.angle_gamma   90.00
#
_symmetry.space_group_name_H-M   'P 1'
#
loop_
_entity.id
_entity.type
_entity.pdbx_description
1 polymer ?
#
loop_
_entity_poly.entity_id
_entity_poly.type
_entity_poly.pdbx_seq_one_letter_code
_entity_poly.pdbx_strand_id
1 'polypeptide(L)' 'MIIELLMIGNEILIGKTKDTNSNWLAKRITKYGHHVRRITTIGDELDEISSTIREIINRNPDIVITSGGLI' A
#
# COMPACT_ATOMS: atom_id res chain seq x y z
N MET A 1 5.69 0.11 -15.64
CA MET A 1 4.57 0.70 -14.89
C MET A 1 5.07 1.23 -13.55
N ILE A 2 4.55 2.38 -13.14
CA ILE A 2 4.67 2.99 -11.82
C ILE A 2 3.54 2.44 -10.94
N ILE A 3 3.89 1.83 -9.83
CA ILE A 3 2.93 1.20 -8.90
C ILE A 3 3.06 1.85 -7.52
N GLU A 4 1.93 2.09 -6.86
CA GLU A 4 1.90 2.43 -5.43
C GLU A 4 1.22 1.30 -4.63
N LEU A 5 1.74 1.04 -3.43
CA LEU A 5 1.21 0.06 -2.50
C LEU A 5 0.57 0.76 -1.31
N LEU A 6 -0.64 0.35 -0.91
CA LEU A 6 -1.36 0.84 0.26
C LEU A 6 -1.64 -0.31 1.23
N MET A 7 -0.93 -0.34 2.35
CA MET A 7 -1.12 -1.32 3.42
C MET A 7 -2.09 -0.73 4.47
N ILE A 8 -3.09 -1.51 4.87
CA ILE A 8 -4.12 -1.09 5.83
C ILE A 8 -4.06 -2.03 7.02
N GLY A 9 -3.82 -1.50 8.22
CA GLY A 9 -3.80 -2.33 9.44
C GLY A 9 -3.18 -1.64 10.64
N ASN A 10 -3.96 -1.49 11.71
CA ASN A 10 -3.52 -0.88 12.96
C ASN A 10 -2.39 -1.67 13.63
N GLU A 11 -2.42 -3.00 13.51
CA GLU A 11 -1.39 -3.91 14.01
C GLU A 11 -0.02 -3.69 13.35
N ILE A 12 -0.01 -3.20 12.10
CA ILE A 12 1.22 -2.82 11.40
C ILE A 12 1.75 -1.51 11.98
N LEU A 13 0.87 -0.52 12.16
CA LEU A 13 1.24 0.81 12.68
C LEU A 13 1.81 0.75 14.10
N ILE A 14 1.23 -0.07 14.98
CA ILE A 14 1.72 -0.24 16.35
C ILE A 14 2.89 -1.23 16.47
N GLY A 15 3.37 -1.77 15.34
CA GLY A 15 4.49 -2.72 15.31
C GLY A 15 4.18 -4.09 15.91
N LYS A 16 2.91 -4.44 16.13
CA LYS A 16 2.49 -5.77 16.60
C LYS A 16 2.76 -6.82 15.52
N THR A 17 2.53 -6.47 14.26
CA THR A 17 2.80 -7.32 13.10
C THR A 17 3.80 -6.62 12.19
N LYS A 18 4.82 -7.35 11.75
CA LYS A 18 5.75 -6.83 10.75
C LYS A 18 5.08 -6.83 9.37
N ASP A 19 5.12 -5.70 8.68
CA ASP A 19 4.70 -5.63 7.28
C ASP A 19 5.64 -6.45 6.38
N THR A 20 5.22 -7.67 6.08
CA THR A 20 5.88 -8.55 5.09
C THR A 20 5.19 -8.49 3.73
N ASN A 21 3.95 -8.00 3.67
CA ASN A 21 3.13 -7.91 2.47
C ASN A 21 3.74 -6.93 1.47
N SER A 22 4.05 -5.70 1.91
CA SER A 22 4.62 -4.69 1.03
C SER A 22 5.99 -5.10 0.49
N ASN A 23 6.82 -5.69 1.35
CA ASN A 23 8.15 -6.21 0.98
C ASN A 23 8.04 -7.33 -0.07
N TRP A 24 7.13 -8.28 0.13
CA TRP A 24 6.90 -9.37 -0.81
C TRP A 24 6.38 -8.86 -2.17
N LEU A 25 5.42 -7.93 -2.16
CA LEU A 25 4.89 -7.30 -3.36
C LEU A 25 5.97 -6.53 -4.11
N ALA A 26 6.72 -5.67 -3.42
CA ALA A 26 7.77 -4.85 -4.04
C ALA A 26 8.86 -5.71 -4.71
N LYS A 27 9.27 -6.81 -4.08
CA LYS A 27 10.21 -7.77 -4.68
C LYS A 27 9.66 -8.36 -5.98
N ARG A 28 8.39 -8.77 -6.00
CA ARG A 28 7.77 -9.34 -7.21
C ARG A 28 7.59 -8.29 -8.30
N ILE A 29 7.08 -7.12 -7.98
CA ILE A 29 6.92 -6.00 -8.92
C ILE A 29 8.26 -5.65 -9.58
N THR A 30 9.32 -5.55 -8.77
CA THR A 30 10.69 -5.31 -9.27
C THR A 30 11.16 -6.45 -10.18
N LYS A 31 10.91 -7.70 -9.80
CA LYS A 31 11.25 -8.88 -10.62
C LYS A 31 10.58 -8.87 -12.00
N TYR A 32 9.38 -8.30 -12.12
CA TYR A 32 8.67 -8.16 -13.39
C TYR A 32 9.02 -6.88 -14.17
N GLY A 33 10.05 -6.11 -13.74
CA GLY A 33 10.49 -4.91 -14.44
C GLY A 33 9.57 -3.70 -14.24
N HIS A 34 8.81 -3.68 -13.15
CA HIS A 34 7.97 -2.54 -12.76
C HIS A 34 8.58 -1.81 -11.56
N HIS A 35 8.12 -0.58 -11.32
CA HIS A 35 8.69 0.29 -10.29
C HIS A 35 7.66 0.59 -9.19
N VAL A 36 7.97 0.21 -7.95
CA VAL A 36 7.20 0.68 -6.79
C VAL A 36 7.70 2.07 -6.42
N ARG A 37 6.85 3.08 -6.63
CA ARG A 37 7.20 4.48 -6.34
C ARG A 37 7.01 4.84 -4.87
N ARG A 38 5.99 4.27 -4.23
CA ARG A 38 5.65 4.53 -2.83
C ARG A 38 4.94 3.35 -2.21
N ILE A 39 5.20 3.15 -0.92
CA ILE A 39 4.49 2.25 -0.04
C ILE A 39 3.94 3.11 1.08
N THR A 40 2.64 3.08 1.30
CA THR A 40 1.96 3.84 2.35
C THR A 40 1.26 2.86 3.27
N THR A 41 1.41 3.03 4.59
CA THR A 41 0.70 2.24 5.60
C THR A 41 -0.20 3.17 6.41
N ILE A 42 -1.48 2.81 6.55
CA ILE A 42 -2.49 3.58 7.27
C ILE A 42 -3.30 2.72 8.23
N GLY A 43 -4.07 3.38 9.10
CA GLY A 43 -5.01 2.72 10.01
C GLY A 43 -6.22 2.15 9.30
N ASP A 44 -7.00 1.35 10.02
CA ASP A 44 -8.23 0.71 9.51
C ASP A 44 -9.47 1.61 9.71
N GLU A 45 -9.34 2.86 9.29
CA GLU A 45 -10.39 3.88 9.37
C GLU A 45 -10.86 4.26 7.97
N LEU A 46 -12.17 4.18 7.71
CA LEU A 46 -12.72 4.39 6.37
C LEU A 46 -12.35 5.74 5.76
N ASP A 47 -12.37 6.80 6.57
CA ASP A 47 -12.03 8.16 6.14
C ASP A 47 -10.54 8.28 5.77
N GLU A 48 -9.66 7.62 6.52
CA GLU A 48 -8.21 7.58 6.26
C GLU A 48 -7.91 6.80 4.97
N ILE A 49 -8.58 5.66 4.77
CA ILE A 49 -8.49 4.87 3.54
C ILE A 49 -8.95 5.69 2.34
N SER A 50 -10.12 6.33 2.44
CA SER A 50 -10.70 7.09 1.33
C SER A 50 -9.85 8.29 0.94
N SER A 51 -9.32 9.04 1.91
CA SER A 51 -8.47 10.20 1.66
C SER A 51 -7.13 9.79 1.06
N THR A 52 -6.50 8.74 1.61
CA THR A 52 -5.23 8.21 1.10
C THR A 52 -5.35 7.68 -0.33
N ILE A 53 -6.44 6.98 -0.67
CA ILE A 53 -6.69 6.53 -2.05
C ILE A 53 -6.79 7.72 -3.00
N ARG A 54 -7.51 8.79 -2.64
CA ARG A 54 -7.60 10.01 -3.46
C ARG A 54 -6.23 10.65 -3.66
N GLU A 55 -5.41 10.71 -2.63
CA GLU A 55 -4.03 11.21 -2.75
C GLU A 55 -3.17 10.34 -3.67
N ILE A 56 -3.29 9.02 -3.59
CA ILE A 56 -2.59 8.09 -4.50
C ILE A 56 -3.04 8.35 -5.94
N ILE A 57 -4.34 8.42 -6.19
CA ILE A 57 -4.90 8.70 -7.52
C ILE A 57 -4.40 10.04 -8.06
N ASN A 58 -4.33 11.09 -7.23
CA ASN A 58 -3.80 12.40 -7.63
C ASN A 58 -2.31 12.34 -8.05
N ARG A 59 -1.55 11.36 -7.57
CA ARG A 59 -0.16 11.12 -8.02
C ARG A 59 -0.09 10.32 -9.33
N ASN A 60 -1.23 9.87 -9.85
CA ASN A 60 -1.40 9.20 -11.13
C ASN A 60 -0.43 8.02 -11.38
N PRO A 61 -0.38 7.00 -10.49
CA PRO A 61 0.31 5.74 -10.78
C PRO A 61 -0.47 4.94 -11.84
N ASP A 62 0.22 4.01 -12.52
CA ASP A 62 -0.43 3.09 -13.45
C ASP A 62 -1.31 2.05 -12.71
N ILE A 63 -0.86 1.63 -11.51
CA ILE A 63 -1.55 0.64 -10.67
C ILE A 63 -1.47 1.05 -9.20
N VAL A 64 -2.56 0.84 -8.47
CA VAL A 64 -2.61 0.88 -7.01
C VAL A 64 -2.94 -0.53 -6.50
N ILE A 65 -2.15 -1.05 -5.58
CA ILE A 65 -2.42 -2.33 -4.91
C ILE A 65 -2.66 -2.05 -3.43
N THR A 66 -3.82 -2.47 -2.92
CA THR A 66 -4.15 -2.41 -1.51
C THR A 66 -3.99 -3.79 -0.85
N SER A 67 -3.67 -3.83 0.44
CA SER A 67 -3.64 -5.08 1.22
C SER A 67 -3.98 -4.80 2.68
N GLY A 68 -4.79 -5.66 3.29
CA GLY A 68 -5.33 -5.49 4.65
C GLY A 68 -6.70 -4.81 4.65
N GLY A 69 -7.27 -4.58 5.85
CA GLY A 69 -8.61 -3.99 6.02
C GLY A 69 -9.77 -4.90 5.58
N LEU A 70 -9.56 -6.22 5.53
CA LEU A 70 -10.64 -7.18 5.32
C LEU A 70 -11.27 -7.50 6.67
N ILE A 71 -12.49 -7.01 6.86
CA ILE A 71 -13.33 -7.19 8.05
C ILE A 71 -14.01 -8.56 8.02
#